data_AF-A0A6C2UJC8-F1
#
_entry.id   AF-A0A6C2UJC8-F1
#
_cell.length_a   1.000
_cell.length_b   1.000
_cell.length_c   1.000
_cell.angle_alpha   90.00
_cell.angle_beta   90.00
_cell.angle_gamma   90.00
#
_symmetry.space_group_name_H-M   'P 1'
#
loop_
_entity.id
_entity.type
_entity.pdbx_description
1 polymer ?
#
loop_
_entity_poly.entity_id
_entity_poly.type
_entity_poly.pdbx_seq_one_letter_code
_entity_poly.pdbx_strand_id
1 'polypeptide(L)'
;MKAQVLIATTLVASLAAALPYPIVDTGQTRTYGAFAGQDGQYSANAPAYKDNGNGTVSDLVTGLMWTQDPGAKKTFDEAVSGASKCKVGGHSDWRLPTIKELYSLIQLNGTDPDPMSTDISGLKPFIDDSVFKFTYGKEEDGDRIIDSQFATSTKYVSTTMRGAETMFGVNFADGRIKGYGIEDPRGRGEKTFYVLYVRGNSDYGKNQFKDNGDGTITDEATGLTWMKADSGKGMDWPTALDYAESLELAGRDDWRLPNAKELQSIIDYTRSPDTTGSAAIDPIFDATEIKNEGGKKDYAQYWTSSSHLSTRGSDTAVYFAFGRSLGFMKDRRTGDVNLLDVHGAGSQRSDPKVGDASEFPQGRGPQGDVIRIDNMVRLVRGGKVEKVNAEQAKEPERQQRGARGQQRGERGQRKGSFMENEDRNGDGKVAKSEFRGPANHFDRLDKNNDGFISADEAPTGPPPERRK
;
A
#
# COMPACT_ATOMS: atom_id res chain seq x y z
N MET A 1 -6.38 10.21 74.21
CA MET A 1 -5.39 9.94 73.15
C MET A 1 -6.01 8.96 72.17
N LYS A 2 -6.36 9.40 70.96
CA LYS A 2 -6.94 8.55 69.91
C LYS A 2 -5.78 7.98 69.08
N ALA A 3 -5.64 6.66 69.05
CA ALA A 3 -4.67 5.98 68.20
C ALA A 3 -5.20 5.99 66.75
N GLN A 4 -4.48 6.65 65.85
CA GLN A 4 -4.70 6.54 64.41
C GLN A 4 -4.03 5.25 63.92
N VAL A 5 -4.86 4.30 63.49
CA VAL A 5 -4.42 3.12 62.73
C VAL A 5 -4.14 3.58 61.30
N LEU A 6 -2.88 3.53 60.89
CA LEU A 6 -2.47 3.80 59.52
C LEU A 6 -2.65 2.50 58.71
N ILE A 7 -3.70 2.42 57.90
CA ILE A 7 -3.88 1.33 56.92
C ILE A 7 -2.99 1.68 55.72
N ALA A 8 -1.89 0.96 55.56
CA ALA A 8 -1.07 1.03 54.36
C ALA A 8 -1.76 0.25 53.23
N THR A 9 -2.43 0.96 52.33
CA THR A 9 -2.97 0.39 51.09
C THR A 9 -1.80 0.22 50.11
N THR A 10 -1.26 -0.98 49.99
CA THR A 10 -0.30 -1.33 48.93
C THR A 10 -1.02 -1.29 47.59
N LEU A 11 -0.79 -0.22 46.81
CA LEU A 11 -1.19 -0.14 45.42
C LEU A 11 -0.25 -1.06 44.62
N VAL A 12 -0.69 -2.28 44.31
CA VAL A 12 -0.01 -3.10 43.31
C VAL A 12 -0.41 -2.52 41.96
N ALA A 13 0.42 -1.63 41.41
CA ALA A 13 0.33 -1.28 40.00
C ALA A 13 0.63 -2.54 39.20
N SER A 14 -0.41 -3.15 38.63
CA SER A 14 -0.26 -4.14 37.58
C SER A 14 0.44 -3.45 36.40
N LEU A 15 1.75 -3.67 36.26
CA LEU A 15 2.45 -3.43 34.99
C LEU A 15 1.72 -4.28 33.95
N ALA A 16 0.89 -3.66 33.11
CA ALA A 16 0.36 -4.32 31.93
C ALA A 16 1.56 -4.89 31.16
N ALA A 17 1.59 -6.20 30.96
CA ALA A 17 2.68 -6.84 30.23
C ALA A 17 2.78 -6.21 28.83
N ALA A 18 3.99 -5.90 28.39
CA ALA A 18 4.22 -5.45 27.02
C ALA A 18 3.78 -6.56 26.05
N LEU A 19 3.08 -6.18 24.98
CA LEU A 19 2.70 -7.11 23.93
C LEU A 19 3.95 -7.68 23.25
N PRO A 20 4.01 -8.98 22.93
CA PRO A 20 5.17 -9.56 22.24
C PRO A 20 5.27 -9.12 20.76
N TYR A 21 4.16 -8.72 20.14
CA TYR A 21 4.10 -8.24 18.77
C TYR A 21 3.37 -6.88 18.67
N PRO A 22 3.92 -5.80 19.25
CA PRO A 22 3.30 -4.49 19.16
C PRO A 22 3.44 -3.94 17.74
N ILE A 23 2.32 -3.60 17.10
CA ILE A 23 2.34 -3.07 15.72
C ILE A 23 2.74 -1.59 15.75
N VAL A 24 3.85 -1.28 15.08
CA VAL A 24 4.28 0.09 14.80
C VAL A 24 3.31 0.73 13.81
N ASP A 25 3.01 2.02 13.99
CA ASP A 25 2.22 2.82 13.04
C ASP A 25 2.97 2.96 11.68
N THR A 26 2.25 3.22 10.60
CA THR A 26 2.80 3.42 9.25
C THR A 26 3.49 4.77 9.09
N GLY A 27 3.26 5.71 10.01
CA GLY A 27 3.78 7.07 9.96
C GLY A 27 3.04 7.98 8.98
N GLN A 28 1.92 7.52 8.42
CA GLN A 28 1.03 8.32 7.60
C GLN A 28 0.06 9.08 8.49
N THR A 29 0.28 10.39 8.69
CA THR A 29 -0.52 11.25 9.59
C THR A 29 -1.46 12.21 8.85
N ARG A 30 -1.59 12.03 7.54
CA ARG A 30 -2.40 12.87 6.64
C ARG A 30 -3.44 12.06 5.91
N THR A 31 -4.55 12.71 5.55
CA THR A 31 -5.53 12.17 4.62
C THR A 31 -5.22 12.59 3.19
N TYR A 32 -5.53 11.70 2.25
CA TYR A 32 -5.28 11.90 0.82
C TYR A 32 -6.60 11.69 0.06
N GLY A 33 -7.34 12.78 -0.11
CA GLY A 33 -8.72 12.78 -0.58
C GLY A 33 -9.72 13.13 0.53
N ALA A 34 -11.01 13.17 0.19
CA ALA A 34 -12.07 13.65 1.08
C ALA A 34 -12.73 12.54 1.95
N PHE A 35 -12.28 11.30 1.83
CA PHE A 35 -12.89 10.15 2.51
C PHE A 35 -12.54 10.10 4.00
N ALA A 36 -13.43 9.59 4.84
CA ALA A 36 -13.17 9.34 6.25
C ALA A 36 -12.61 7.92 6.48
N GLY A 37 -12.05 7.64 7.66
CA GLY A 37 -11.55 6.31 8.03
C GLY A 37 -10.15 5.95 7.50
N GLN A 38 -9.44 6.90 6.89
CA GLN A 38 -8.09 6.66 6.33
C GLN A 38 -7.05 6.49 7.45
N ASP A 39 -5.90 5.89 7.13
CA ASP A 39 -4.79 5.65 8.07
C ASP A 39 -4.41 6.91 8.87
N GLY A 40 -4.27 8.06 8.20
CA GLY A 40 -3.93 9.33 8.85
C GLY A 40 -4.95 9.87 9.85
N GLN A 41 -6.16 9.31 9.92
CA GLN A 41 -7.20 9.64 10.91
C GLN A 41 -7.15 8.73 12.14
N TYR A 42 -6.16 7.85 12.21
CA TYR A 42 -5.91 6.97 13.32
C TYR A 42 -4.46 7.14 13.79
N SER A 43 -4.25 7.12 15.10
CA SER A 43 -2.92 7.15 15.70
C SER A 43 -2.72 5.91 16.55
N ALA A 44 -1.61 5.21 16.32
CA ALA A 44 -1.22 4.01 17.05
C ALA A 44 0.18 4.21 17.69
N ASN A 45 0.98 3.13 17.77
CA ASN A 45 2.35 3.20 18.26
C ASN A 45 3.25 3.92 17.24
N ALA A 46 3.36 5.25 17.35
CA ALA A 46 4.21 6.05 16.49
C ALA A 46 5.65 5.48 16.42
N PRO A 47 6.28 5.41 15.22
CA PRO A 47 7.65 4.92 15.09
C PRO A 47 8.60 5.68 16.01
N ALA A 48 9.39 4.96 16.79
CA ALA A 48 10.31 5.53 17.76
C ALA A 48 11.64 4.78 17.71
N TYR A 49 12.68 5.46 17.20
CA TYR A 49 14.01 4.88 17.05
C TYR A 49 15.04 5.61 17.91
N LYS A 50 16.04 4.87 18.38
CA LYS A 50 17.21 5.41 19.08
C LYS A 50 18.47 4.93 18.39
N ASP A 51 19.22 5.86 17.79
CA ASP A 51 20.61 5.63 17.41
C ASP A 51 21.45 5.44 18.69
N ASN A 52 22.13 4.30 18.81
CA ASN A 52 22.95 3.97 19.96
C ASN A 52 24.41 4.48 19.83
N GLY A 53 24.77 5.13 18.71
CA GLY A 53 26.09 5.71 18.48
C GLY A 53 27.20 4.67 18.23
N ASN A 54 26.84 3.42 18.01
CA ASN A 54 27.76 2.29 17.82
C ASN A 54 27.44 1.47 16.55
N GLY A 55 26.73 2.08 15.59
CA GLY A 55 26.26 1.45 14.36
C GLY A 55 24.98 0.61 14.53
N THR A 56 24.30 0.71 15.67
CA THR A 56 23.00 0.04 15.90
C THR A 56 21.88 1.05 16.18
N VAL A 57 20.66 0.69 15.79
CA VAL A 57 19.43 1.45 16.06
C VAL A 57 18.48 0.57 16.87
N SER A 58 18.02 1.05 18.03
CA SER A 58 16.96 0.40 18.80
C SER A 58 15.60 0.88 18.32
N ASP A 59 14.69 -0.04 18.02
CA ASP A 59 13.28 0.23 17.82
C ASP A 59 12.56 0.12 19.18
N LEU A 60 12.10 1.26 19.68
CA LEU A 60 11.52 1.39 21.02
C LEU A 60 10.08 0.89 21.10
N VAL A 61 9.43 0.62 19.96
CA VAL A 61 8.09 0.02 19.92
C VAL A 61 8.22 -1.49 19.90
N THR A 62 9.00 -2.04 18.97
CA THR A 62 9.07 -3.48 18.73
C THR A 62 10.02 -4.21 19.68
N GLY A 63 10.94 -3.49 20.34
CA GLY A 63 12.02 -4.07 21.13
C GLY A 63 13.09 -4.77 20.28
N LEU A 64 13.05 -4.58 18.95
CA LEU A 64 14.09 -5.02 18.03
C LEU A 64 15.26 -4.03 18.04
N MET A 65 16.45 -4.53 17.71
CA MET A 65 17.63 -3.72 17.46
C MET A 65 18.22 -4.10 16.11
N TRP A 66 18.62 -3.10 15.35
CA TRP A 66 19.01 -3.21 13.96
C TRP A 66 20.45 -2.74 13.76
N THR A 67 21.15 -3.33 12.78
CA THR A 67 22.30 -2.65 12.18
C THR A 67 21.83 -1.38 11.47
N GLN A 68 22.61 -0.30 11.56
CA GLN A 68 22.23 1.01 11.01
C GLN A 68 22.51 1.15 9.49
N ASP A 69 23.59 0.50 9.03
CA ASP A 69 24.12 0.62 7.67
C ASP A 69 23.95 -0.70 6.93
N PRO A 70 23.24 -0.74 5.78
CA PRO A 70 23.08 -1.96 5.01
C PRO A 70 24.34 -2.42 4.28
N GLY A 71 25.33 -1.54 4.14
CA GLY A 71 26.57 -1.81 3.40
C GLY A 71 26.33 -2.11 1.92
N ALA A 72 27.28 -2.82 1.31
CA ALA A 72 27.16 -3.28 -0.08
C ALA A 72 26.14 -4.42 -0.21
N LYS A 73 25.50 -4.51 -1.38
CA LYS A 73 24.56 -5.60 -1.71
C LYS A 73 25.24 -6.97 -1.60
N LYS A 74 24.48 -7.97 -1.16
CA LYS A 74 24.91 -9.36 -0.91
C LYS A 74 24.00 -10.34 -1.61
N THR A 75 24.52 -11.48 -2.05
CA THR A 75 23.65 -12.58 -2.48
C THR A 75 22.80 -13.08 -1.31
N PHE A 76 21.75 -13.85 -1.59
CA PHE A 76 20.91 -14.39 -0.52
C PHE A 76 21.72 -15.24 0.48
N ASP A 77 22.62 -16.10 -0.01
CA ASP A 77 23.46 -16.95 0.83
C ASP A 77 24.49 -16.16 1.65
N GLU A 78 25.03 -15.07 1.08
CA GLU A 78 25.87 -14.13 1.81
C GLU A 78 25.10 -13.37 2.89
N ALA A 79 23.85 -13.01 2.64
CA ALA A 79 22.96 -12.38 3.62
C ALA A 79 22.67 -13.34 4.78
N VAL A 80 22.35 -14.61 4.49
CA VAL A 80 22.09 -15.63 5.53
C VAL A 80 23.36 -15.89 6.36
N SER A 81 24.47 -16.21 5.70
CA SER A 81 25.71 -16.56 6.40
C SER A 81 26.37 -15.37 7.10
N GLY A 82 26.17 -14.16 6.59
CA GLY A 82 26.71 -12.92 7.15
C GLY A 82 26.15 -12.56 8.53
N ALA A 83 24.93 -13.00 8.85
CA ALA A 83 24.31 -12.74 10.15
C ALA A 83 25.17 -13.25 11.33
N SER A 84 25.62 -14.52 11.26
CA SER A 84 26.49 -15.14 12.27
C SER A 84 27.85 -14.43 12.44
N LYS A 85 28.32 -13.79 11.36
CA LYS A 85 29.58 -13.05 11.29
C LYS A 85 29.44 -11.60 11.74
N CYS A 86 28.22 -11.04 11.77
CA CYS A 86 27.97 -9.68 12.19
C CYS A 86 28.38 -9.48 13.65
N LYS A 87 29.11 -8.38 13.93
CA LYS A 87 29.59 -7.98 15.26
C LYS A 87 29.33 -6.50 15.59
N VAL A 88 28.44 -5.86 14.83
CA VAL A 88 28.09 -4.44 14.99
C VAL A 88 27.57 -4.19 16.42
N GLY A 89 27.95 -3.06 17.02
CA GLY A 89 27.63 -2.73 18.41
C GLY A 89 28.20 -3.67 19.48
N GLY A 90 29.11 -4.60 19.12
CA GLY A 90 29.67 -5.59 20.04
C GLY A 90 28.76 -6.82 20.28
N HIS A 91 27.69 -6.98 19.51
CA HIS A 91 26.73 -8.09 19.64
C HIS A 91 27.04 -9.25 18.70
N SER A 92 26.68 -10.48 19.07
CA SER A 92 26.98 -11.70 18.29
C SER A 92 25.76 -12.56 17.93
N ASP A 93 24.58 -12.14 18.36
CA ASP A 93 23.26 -12.80 18.22
C ASP A 93 22.42 -12.18 17.08
N TRP A 94 23.09 -11.61 16.07
CA TRP A 94 22.45 -11.07 14.89
C TRP A 94 21.85 -12.17 14.01
N ARG A 95 20.70 -11.87 13.40
CA ARG A 95 20.00 -12.72 12.43
C ARG A 95 19.52 -11.91 11.24
N LEU A 96 19.33 -12.58 10.10
CA LEU A 96 18.59 -12.00 8.98
C LEU A 96 17.12 -11.83 9.42
N PRO A 97 16.49 -10.67 9.21
CA PRO A 97 15.13 -10.42 9.65
C PRO A 97 14.14 -11.25 8.85
N THR A 98 13.04 -11.64 9.47
CA THR A 98 11.84 -12.08 8.73
C THR A 98 11.20 -10.89 8.00
N ILE A 99 10.30 -11.17 7.07
CA ILE A 99 9.55 -10.11 6.39
C ILE A 99 8.71 -9.27 7.34
N LYS A 100 8.09 -9.87 8.37
CA LYS A 100 7.30 -9.14 9.39
C LYS A 100 8.18 -8.15 10.17
N GLU A 101 9.41 -8.52 10.45
CA GLU A 101 10.36 -7.63 11.16
C GLU A 101 10.88 -6.53 10.24
N LEU A 102 11.34 -6.85 9.04
CA LEU A 102 11.86 -5.82 8.15
C LEU A 102 10.76 -4.82 7.76
N TYR A 103 9.53 -5.29 7.60
CA TYR A 103 8.37 -4.46 7.30
C TYR A 103 7.97 -3.54 8.46
N SER A 104 8.36 -3.84 9.72
CA SER A 104 8.10 -2.92 10.85
C SER A 104 8.75 -1.55 10.66
N LEU A 105 9.84 -1.49 9.90
CA LEU A 105 10.58 -0.27 9.59
C LEU A 105 9.93 0.61 8.51
N ILE A 106 8.94 0.09 7.77
CA ILE A 106 8.37 0.83 6.64
C ILE A 106 7.66 2.11 7.10
N GLN A 107 7.82 3.20 6.35
CA GLN A 107 7.17 4.49 6.56
C GLN A 107 6.34 4.84 5.32
N LEU A 108 5.01 4.75 5.39
CA LEU A 108 4.12 5.02 4.24
C LEU A 108 3.87 6.51 3.96
N ASN A 109 4.70 7.37 4.57
CA ASN A 109 4.83 8.77 4.19
C ASN A 109 6.01 9.02 3.22
N GLY A 110 6.68 7.96 2.74
CA GLY A 110 7.65 8.01 1.65
C GLY A 110 6.99 8.26 0.28
N THR A 111 7.81 8.49 -0.75
CA THR A 111 7.37 8.83 -2.11
C THR A 111 7.88 7.80 -3.11
N ASP A 112 6.98 7.04 -3.73
CA ASP A 112 7.31 6.09 -4.80
C ASP A 112 7.73 6.84 -6.08
N PRO A 113 8.97 6.66 -6.54
CA PRO A 113 9.49 7.44 -7.65
C PRO A 113 9.08 6.87 -9.02
N ASP A 114 9.20 7.67 -10.07
CA ASP A 114 9.11 7.13 -11.42
C ASP A 114 10.34 6.26 -11.71
N PRO A 115 10.19 4.95 -11.97
CA PRO A 115 11.32 4.05 -12.17
C PRO A 115 12.19 4.38 -13.40
N MET A 116 11.73 5.28 -14.29
CA MET A 116 12.48 5.78 -15.44
C MET A 116 13.21 7.10 -15.16
N SER A 117 12.99 7.72 -13.98
CA SER A 117 13.69 8.93 -13.57
C SER A 117 15.10 8.61 -13.05
N THR A 118 16.00 9.57 -13.23
CA THR A 118 17.30 9.64 -12.53
C THR A 118 17.34 10.74 -11.48
N ASP A 119 16.30 11.58 -11.43
CA ASP A 119 16.16 12.64 -10.44
C ASP A 119 15.62 12.07 -9.12
N ILE A 120 16.43 12.21 -8.07
CA ILE A 120 16.10 11.82 -6.70
C ILE A 120 15.71 13.01 -5.82
N SER A 121 15.73 14.23 -6.36
CA SER A 121 15.41 15.43 -5.60
C SER A 121 13.96 15.42 -5.12
N GLY A 122 13.76 15.72 -3.84
CA GLY A 122 12.43 15.72 -3.22
C GLY A 122 11.83 14.34 -2.99
N LEU A 123 12.55 13.25 -3.29
CA LEU A 123 12.12 11.92 -2.87
C LEU A 123 12.37 11.73 -1.37
N LYS A 124 11.43 11.03 -0.72
CA LYS A 124 11.58 10.55 0.65
C LYS A 124 11.50 9.02 0.62
N PRO A 125 12.48 8.29 1.15
CA PRO A 125 12.39 6.84 1.18
C PRO A 125 11.32 6.38 2.18
N PHE A 126 10.86 5.15 2.03
CA PHE A 126 9.88 4.52 2.91
C PHE A 126 10.52 3.95 4.18
N ILE A 127 11.58 4.58 4.69
CA ILE A 127 12.27 4.26 5.93
C ILE A 127 12.69 5.58 6.59
N ASP A 128 12.89 5.59 7.91
CA ASP A 128 13.44 6.76 8.61
C ASP A 128 14.93 6.90 8.31
N ASP A 129 15.24 7.70 7.28
CA ASP A 129 16.60 7.97 6.79
C ASP A 129 17.39 8.95 7.66
N SER A 130 16.79 9.48 8.74
CA SER A 130 17.51 10.23 9.76
C SER A 130 18.30 9.32 10.71
N VAL A 131 17.88 8.05 10.85
CA VAL A 131 18.51 7.06 11.72
C VAL A 131 19.05 5.86 10.96
N PHE A 132 18.45 5.45 9.84
CA PHE A 132 18.95 4.37 8.99
C PHE A 132 19.67 4.91 7.76
N LYS A 133 20.81 4.33 7.41
CA LYS A 133 21.45 4.71 6.14
C LYS A 133 20.66 4.11 4.98
N PHE A 134 20.32 4.95 4.02
CA PHE A 134 19.60 4.57 2.83
C PHE A 134 20.24 5.20 1.59
N THR A 135 20.15 4.52 0.45
CA THR A 135 20.57 5.05 -0.85
C THR A 135 19.68 4.48 -1.93
N TYR A 136 19.17 5.34 -2.81
CA TYR A 136 18.51 4.92 -4.05
C TYR A 136 19.50 4.22 -4.98
N GLY A 137 19.02 3.38 -5.89
CA GLY A 137 19.86 2.75 -6.89
C GLY A 137 20.53 3.79 -7.80
N LYS A 138 21.74 3.49 -8.28
CA LYS A 138 22.54 4.42 -9.09
C LYS A 138 22.82 3.85 -10.47
N GLU A 139 22.73 4.71 -11.48
CA GLU A 139 23.00 4.32 -12.86
C GLU A 139 24.45 3.84 -13.07
N GLU A 140 25.40 4.40 -12.32
CA GLU A 140 26.82 3.97 -12.34
C GLU A 140 27.01 2.50 -11.92
N ASP A 141 26.10 1.97 -11.11
CA ASP A 141 26.06 0.57 -10.68
C ASP A 141 25.18 -0.30 -11.61
N GLY A 142 24.60 0.28 -12.66
CA GLY A 142 23.62 -0.36 -13.55
C GLY A 142 22.22 -0.48 -12.95
N ASP A 143 21.95 0.23 -11.86
CA ASP A 143 20.69 0.23 -11.12
C ASP A 143 19.77 1.37 -11.58
N ARG A 144 18.45 1.13 -11.54
CA ARG A 144 17.45 2.21 -11.52
C ARG A 144 17.33 2.75 -10.11
N ILE A 145 16.76 3.94 -9.94
CA ILE A 145 16.55 4.53 -8.61
C ILE A 145 15.76 3.65 -7.65
N ILE A 146 14.86 2.81 -8.16
CA ILE A 146 14.08 1.85 -7.37
C ILE A 146 14.83 0.54 -7.06
N ASP A 147 16.03 0.32 -7.58
CA ASP A 147 16.78 -0.93 -7.40
C ASP A 147 17.51 -0.96 -6.05
N SER A 148 16.72 -0.94 -4.97
CA SER A 148 17.16 -0.88 -3.57
C SER A 148 16.43 -1.92 -2.71
N GLN A 149 16.43 -3.16 -3.16
CA GLN A 149 15.73 -4.27 -2.49
C GLN A 149 16.49 -4.76 -1.26
N PHE A 150 15.79 -4.94 -0.13
CA PHE A 150 16.35 -5.45 1.11
C PHE A 150 15.92 -6.90 1.36
N ALA A 151 16.90 -7.74 1.68
CA ALA A 151 16.70 -9.17 1.91
C ALA A 151 16.06 -9.47 3.27
N THR A 152 15.26 -10.53 3.31
CA THR A 152 14.73 -11.13 4.53
C THR A 152 15.00 -12.64 4.52
N SER A 153 14.79 -13.31 5.64
CA SER A 153 14.84 -14.77 5.73
C SER A 153 13.57 -15.46 5.24
N THR A 154 12.52 -14.71 4.87
CA THR A 154 11.22 -15.26 4.50
C THR A 154 11.19 -15.61 3.01
N LYS A 155 11.39 -16.88 2.69
CA LYS A 155 11.17 -17.42 1.35
C LYS A 155 9.67 -17.58 1.05
N TYR A 156 9.29 -17.36 -0.20
CA TYR A 156 7.97 -17.77 -0.67
C TYR A 156 7.91 -19.29 -0.71
N VAL A 157 6.83 -19.87 -0.20
CA VAL A 157 6.64 -21.32 -0.14
C VAL A 157 6.29 -21.97 -1.48
N SER A 158 6.24 -21.17 -2.55
CA SER A 158 6.10 -21.56 -3.94
C SER A 158 7.10 -20.76 -4.79
N THR A 159 6.92 -20.76 -6.10
CA THR A 159 7.76 -20.02 -7.06
C THR A 159 7.01 -18.86 -7.68
N THR A 160 7.73 -17.81 -8.06
CA THR A 160 7.18 -16.73 -8.90
C THR A 160 7.66 -16.87 -10.34
N MET A 161 6.93 -16.22 -11.25
CA MET A 161 7.23 -16.14 -12.67
C MET A 161 7.52 -17.54 -13.23
N ARG A 162 8.63 -17.71 -13.94
CA ARG A 162 8.99 -18.95 -14.64
C ARG A 162 9.67 -19.95 -13.70
N GLY A 163 9.06 -20.24 -12.56
CA GLY A 163 9.56 -21.19 -11.56
C GLY A 163 10.73 -20.65 -10.72
N ALA A 164 10.86 -19.34 -10.57
CA ALA A 164 11.94 -18.74 -9.80
C ALA A 164 11.77 -18.96 -8.29
N GLU A 165 12.80 -19.52 -7.65
CA GLU A 165 12.90 -19.53 -6.19
C GLU A 165 12.92 -18.08 -5.69
N THR A 166 12.03 -17.79 -4.74
CA THR A 166 11.66 -16.41 -4.40
C THR A 166 11.79 -16.15 -2.90
N MET A 167 12.30 -14.97 -2.56
CA MET A 167 12.31 -14.41 -1.22
C MET A 167 11.45 -13.13 -1.17
N PHE A 168 10.65 -12.98 -0.12
CA PHE A 168 9.97 -11.70 0.13
C PHE A 168 10.98 -10.70 0.67
N GLY A 169 11.12 -9.57 -0.01
CA GLY A 169 11.91 -8.46 0.50
C GLY A 169 11.09 -7.18 0.60
N VAL A 170 11.63 -6.19 1.30
CA VAL A 170 11.09 -4.83 1.36
C VAL A 170 11.93 -3.94 0.45
N ASN A 171 11.30 -3.10 -0.36
CA ASN A 171 12.00 -2.06 -1.10
C ASN A 171 11.67 -0.70 -0.54
N PHE A 172 12.56 -0.13 0.28
CA PHE A 172 12.37 1.18 0.86
C PHE A 172 12.47 2.33 -0.16
N ALA A 173 12.90 2.07 -1.41
CA ALA A 173 12.80 3.07 -2.48
C ALA A 173 11.37 3.22 -3.02
N ASP A 174 10.59 2.14 -3.08
CA ASP A 174 9.26 2.12 -3.72
C ASP A 174 8.10 1.72 -2.79
N GLY A 175 8.40 1.41 -1.53
CA GLY A 175 7.43 1.26 -0.45
C GLY A 175 6.66 -0.07 -0.45
N ARG A 176 7.22 -1.16 -0.99
CA ARG A 176 6.48 -2.43 -1.15
C ARG A 176 7.21 -3.65 -0.62
N ILE A 177 6.42 -4.66 -0.26
CA ILE A 177 6.85 -6.07 -0.15
C ILE A 177 6.68 -6.73 -1.52
N LYS A 178 7.76 -7.31 -2.05
CA LYS A 178 7.70 -8.05 -3.33
C LYS A 178 8.41 -9.39 -3.20
N GLY A 179 7.96 -10.34 -4.00
CA GLY A 179 8.70 -11.56 -4.27
C GLY A 179 9.88 -11.28 -5.21
N TYR A 180 11.10 -11.46 -4.72
CA TYR A 180 12.31 -11.39 -5.51
C TYR A 180 12.84 -12.78 -5.80
N GLY A 181 12.95 -13.13 -7.08
CA GLY A 181 13.77 -14.25 -7.50
C GLY A 181 15.21 -14.05 -7.00
N ILE A 182 15.80 -15.07 -6.37
CA ILE A 182 17.16 -14.99 -5.81
C ILE A 182 18.26 -15.17 -6.87
N GLU A 183 17.89 -15.65 -8.06
CA GLU A 183 18.75 -15.73 -9.24
C GLU A 183 18.37 -14.67 -10.29
N ASP A 184 19.34 -14.26 -11.12
CA ASP A 184 19.05 -13.40 -12.27
C ASP A 184 18.27 -14.22 -13.32
N PRO A 185 17.06 -13.78 -13.73
CA PRO A 185 16.22 -14.50 -14.67
C PRO A 185 16.82 -14.64 -16.08
N ARG A 186 17.93 -13.96 -16.38
CA ARG A 186 18.72 -14.09 -17.62
C ARG A 186 19.91 -15.04 -17.47
N GLY A 187 20.04 -15.72 -16.32
CA GLY A 187 21.12 -16.67 -16.05
C GLY A 187 22.48 -16.01 -15.82
N ARG A 188 22.49 -14.76 -15.35
CA ARG A 188 23.72 -13.97 -15.12
C ARG A 188 24.35 -14.19 -13.72
N GLY A 189 23.86 -15.17 -12.97
CA GLY A 189 24.28 -15.47 -11.60
C GLY A 189 23.25 -15.10 -10.56
N GLU A 190 23.68 -15.05 -9.31
CA GLU A 190 22.84 -14.69 -8.17
C GLU A 190 22.51 -13.20 -8.15
N LYS A 191 21.30 -12.85 -7.71
CA LYS A 191 20.94 -11.47 -7.42
C LYS A 191 21.47 -11.04 -6.07
N THR A 192 21.78 -9.76 -5.95
CA THR A 192 22.26 -9.16 -4.71
C THR A 192 21.25 -8.15 -4.15
N PHE A 193 21.24 -8.03 -2.83
CA PHE A 193 20.26 -7.28 -2.04
C PHE A 193 20.95 -6.51 -0.92
N TYR A 194 20.40 -5.37 -0.51
CA TYR A 194 20.81 -4.71 0.73
C TYR A 194 20.39 -5.56 1.94
N VAL A 195 21.13 -5.45 3.06
CA VAL A 195 20.89 -6.28 4.24
C VAL A 195 20.98 -5.45 5.51
N LEU A 196 19.89 -5.38 6.27
CA LEU A 196 19.94 -5.00 7.68
C LEU A 196 19.82 -6.27 8.51
N TYR A 197 20.70 -6.46 9.48
CA TYR A 197 20.56 -7.53 10.47
C TYR A 197 19.78 -7.02 11.68
N VAL A 198 19.05 -7.93 12.31
CA VAL A 198 18.22 -7.66 13.47
C VAL A 198 18.61 -8.57 14.64
N ARG A 199 18.34 -8.11 15.86
CA ARG A 199 18.43 -8.86 17.11
C ARG A 199 17.35 -8.37 18.08
N GLY A 200 17.21 -9.05 19.23
CA GLY A 200 16.14 -8.76 20.18
C GLY A 200 14.79 -9.34 19.73
N ASN A 201 13.76 -9.10 20.55
CA ASN A 201 12.39 -9.62 20.48
C ASN A 201 12.18 -10.77 19.49
N SER A 202 12.49 -12.00 19.91
CA SER A 202 12.33 -13.19 19.07
C SER A 202 10.88 -13.60 18.82
N ASP A 203 9.91 -12.96 19.48
CA ASP A 203 8.48 -13.25 19.35
C ASP A 203 7.76 -12.27 18.43
N TYR A 204 8.41 -11.19 18.00
CA TYR A 204 7.87 -10.28 17.01
C TYR A 204 7.50 -11.04 15.73
N GLY A 205 6.29 -10.82 15.22
CA GLY A 205 5.79 -11.55 14.04
C GLY A 205 5.03 -12.85 14.35
N LYS A 206 5.03 -13.32 15.61
CA LYS A 206 4.28 -14.52 16.01
C LYS A 206 2.93 -14.14 16.61
N ASN A 207 1.87 -14.47 15.90
CA ASN A 207 0.50 -14.23 16.36
C ASN A 207 0.09 -15.26 17.42
N GLN A 208 -0.90 -14.89 18.25
CA GLN A 208 -1.56 -15.76 19.22
C GLN A 208 -3.07 -15.62 19.05
N PHE A 209 -3.61 -16.28 18.03
CA PHE A 209 -5.01 -16.17 17.66
C PHE A 209 -5.93 -16.97 18.59
N LYS A 210 -7.06 -16.36 18.91
CA LYS A 210 -8.16 -16.95 19.68
C LYS A 210 -9.48 -16.60 19.03
N ASP A 211 -10.23 -17.62 18.62
CA ASP A 211 -11.63 -17.46 18.19
C ASP A 211 -12.49 -17.14 19.41
N ASN A 212 -13.24 -16.04 19.34
CA ASN A 212 -14.13 -15.62 20.42
C ASN A 212 -15.53 -16.27 20.34
N GLY A 213 -15.84 -16.99 19.26
CA GLY A 213 -17.13 -17.66 19.07
C GLY A 213 -18.28 -16.73 18.72
N ASP A 214 -18.00 -15.46 18.42
CA ASP A 214 -18.97 -14.39 18.11
C ASP A 214 -18.78 -13.76 16.72
N GLY A 215 -17.98 -14.41 15.87
CA GLY A 215 -17.59 -13.90 14.56
C GLY A 215 -16.33 -13.04 14.58
N THR A 216 -15.60 -13.00 15.71
CA THR A 216 -14.34 -12.28 15.84
C THR A 216 -13.18 -13.18 16.28
N ILE A 217 -11.95 -12.79 15.94
CA ILE A 217 -10.71 -13.43 16.36
C ILE A 217 -9.83 -12.39 17.03
N THR A 218 -9.41 -12.65 18.27
CA THR A 218 -8.43 -11.83 18.96
C THR A 218 -7.03 -12.38 18.72
N ASP A 219 -6.10 -11.50 18.39
CA ASP A 219 -4.67 -11.79 18.42
C ASP A 219 -4.07 -11.22 19.71
N GLU A 220 -3.83 -12.10 20.69
CA GLU A 220 -3.32 -11.70 21.99
C GLU A 220 -1.87 -11.15 21.91
N ALA A 221 -1.14 -11.47 20.83
CA ALA A 221 0.21 -10.98 20.62
C ALA A 221 0.26 -9.51 20.18
N THR A 222 -0.74 -9.04 19.43
CA THR A 222 -0.84 -7.67 18.92
C THR A 222 -1.87 -6.81 19.67
N GLY A 223 -2.76 -7.44 20.44
CA GLY A 223 -3.89 -6.78 21.09
C GLY A 223 -4.99 -6.32 20.12
N LEU A 224 -4.94 -6.79 18.87
CA LEU A 224 -5.95 -6.52 17.86
C LEU A 224 -7.06 -7.57 17.90
N THR A 225 -8.27 -7.18 17.52
CA THR A 225 -9.38 -8.10 17.27
C THR A 225 -9.88 -7.88 15.86
N TRP A 226 -10.10 -8.97 15.15
CA TRP A 226 -10.37 -9.04 13.73
C TRP A 226 -11.73 -9.64 13.46
N MET A 227 -12.37 -9.24 12.36
CA MET A 227 -13.46 -10.04 11.80
C MET A 227 -12.95 -11.44 11.44
N LYS A 228 -13.74 -12.48 11.76
CA LYS A 228 -13.44 -13.86 11.36
C LYS A 228 -13.71 -14.13 9.89
N ALA A 229 -14.82 -13.63 9.37
CA ALA A 229 -15.11 -13.63 7.94
C ALA A 229 -14.58 -12.34 7.28
N ASP A 230 -14.21 -12.44 6.01
CA ASP A 230 -14.03 -11.25 5.17
C ASP A 230 -15.37 -10.73 4.64
N SER A 231 -15.33 -9.65 3.86
CA SER A 231 -16.51 -9.02 3.28
C SER A 231 -17.29 -9.89 2.29
N GLY A 232 -16.76 -11.06 1.86
CA GLY A 232 -17.38 -11.96 0.88
C GLY A 232 -17.44 -11.42 -0.56
N LYS A 233 -17.24 -10.12 -0.74
CA LYS A 233 -17.25 -9.41 -2.01
C LYS A 233 -16.23 -8.26 -1.96
N GLY A 234 -15.59 -8.01 -3.10
CA GLY A 234 -14.71 -6.85 -3.31
C GLY A 234 -15.48 -5.54 -3.43
N MET A 235 -14.85 -4.45 -3.02
CA MET A 235 -15.38 -3.09 -3.09
C MET A 235 -14.25 -2.09 -3.31
N ASP A 236 -14.56 -0.95 -3.93
CA ASP A 236 -13.61 0.14 -4.08
C ASP A 236 -13.20 0.73 -2.72
N TRP A 237 -12.15 1.54 -2.72
CA TRP A 237 -11.53 1.98 -1.47
C TRP A 237 -12.43 2.91 -0.63
N PRO A 238 -13.15 3.90 -1.20
CA PRO A 238 -14.13 4.67 -0.44
C PRO A 238 -15.24 3.81 0.16
N THR A 239 -15.79 2.86 -0.60
CA THR A 239 -16.82 1.95 -0.08
C THR A 239 -16.27 1.07 1.04
N ALA A 240 -15.00 0.66 0.97
CA ALA A 240 -14.33 -0.09 2.04
C ALA A 240 -14.21 0.71 3.34
N LEU A 241 -13.89 1.99 3.24
CA LEU A 241 -13.82 2.90 4.39
C LEU A 241 -15.21 3.13 5.00
N ASP A 242 -16.23 3.38 4.18
CA ASP A 242 -17.60 3.58 4.65
C ASP A 242 -18.19 2.29 5.26
N TYR A 243 -17.88 1.13 4.66
CA TYR A 243 -18.22 -0.17 5.21
C TYR A 243 -17.58 -0.38 6.59
N ALA A 244 -16.34 0.06 6.77
CA ALA A 244 -15.65 -0.05 8.04
C ALA A 244 -16.34 0.75 9.15
N GLU A 245 -16.62 2.03 8.87
CA GLU A 245 -17.18 2.98 9.84
C GLU A 245 -18.67 2.72 10.15
N SER A 246 -19.35 1.87 9.37
CA SER A 246 -20.76 1.54 9.56
C SER A 246 -21.01 0.14 10.12
N LEU A 247 -19.97 -0.70 10.24
CA LEU A 247 -20.17 -2.07 10.70
C LEU A 247 -20.43 -2.13 12.20
N GLU A 248 -21.55 -2.73 12.58
CA GLU A 248 -21.79 -3.28 13.92
C GLU A 248 -21.61 -4.81 13.90
N LEU A 249 -20.62 -5.31 14.63
CA LEU A 249 -20.34 -6.75 14.75
C LEU A 249 -19.95 -7.08 16.19
N ALA A 250 -20.47 -8.20 16.71
CA ALA A 250 -20.24 -8.65 18.09
C ALA A 250 -20.56 -7.57 19.15
N GLY A 251 -21.58 -6.74 18.88
CA GLY A 251 -21.98 -5.63 19.76
C GLY A 251 -20.97 -4.49 19.82
N ARG A 252 -20.12 -4.33 18.80
CA ARG A 252 -19.09 -3.30 18.66
C ARG A 252 -19.26 -2.54 17.36
N ASP A 253 -19.01 -1.24 17.41
CA ASP A 253 -19.15 -0.24 16.35
C ASP A 253 -17.82 0.53 16.10
N ASP A 254 -16.74 0.15 16.78
CA ASP A 254 -15.40 0.75 16.67
C ASP A 254 -14.51 0.04 15.64
N TRP A 255 -15.12 -0.56 14.61
CA TRP A 255 -14.42 -1.24 13.53
C TRP A 255 -13.79 -0.23 12.57
N ARG A 256 -12.63 -0.59 12.04
CA ARG A 256 -11.90 0.22 11.06
C ARG A 256 -11.21 -0.65 10.02
N LEU A 257 -10.96 -0.06 8.85
CA LEU A 257 -10.11 -0.67 7.85
C LEU A 257 -8.66 -0.68 8.40
N PRO A 258 -7.97 -1.83 8.42
CA PRO A 258 -6.64 -1.93 8.99
C PRO A 258 -5.65 -1.09 8.19
N ASN A 259 -4.66 -0.49 8.87
CA ASN A 259 -3.53 0.06 8.14
C ASN A 259 -2.65 -1.05 7.56
N ALA A 260 -1.68 -0.69 6.73
CA ALA A 260 -0.85 -1.67 6.04
C ALA A 260 -0.06 -2.60 6.97
N LYS A 261 0.45 -2.11 8.11
CA LYS A 261 1.22 -2.93 9.06
C LYS A 261 0.33 -3.87 9.85
N GLU A 262 -0.88 -3.45 10.18
CA GLU A 262 -1.86 -4.31 10.83
C GLU A 262 -2.32 -5.44 9.91
N LEU A 263 -2.68 -5.14 8.66
CA LEU A 263 -3.11 -6.20 7.73
C LEU A 263 -1.98 -7.17 7.41
N GLN A 264 -0.74 -6.69 7.31
CA GLN A 264 0.43 -7.54 7.14
C GLN A 264 0.66 -8.50 8.31
N SER A 265 0.26 -8.10 9.53
CA SER A 265 0.50 -8.88 10.74
C SER A 265 -0.23 -10.23 10.75
N ILE A 266 -1.34 -10.36 10.02
CA ILE A 266 -2.13 -11.60 9.93
C ILE A 266 -1.79 -12.46 8.71
N ILE A 267 -0.86 -12.03 7.86
CA ILE A 267 -0.40 -12.85 6.73
C ILE A 267 0.43 -14.01 7.27
N ASP A 268 0.08 -15.22 6.81
CA ASP A 268 0.86 -16.43 7.04
C ASP A 268 1.69 -16.76 5.79
N TYR A 269 2.96 -16.34 5.83
CA TYR A 269 3.93 -16.57 4.74
C TYR A 269 4.33 -18.03 4.55
N THR A 270 3.86 -18.96 5.40
CA THR A 270 4.06 -20.40 5.22
C THR A 270 2.99 -21.04 4.33
N ARG A 271 2.01 -20.25 3.86
CA ARG A 271 0.83 -20.71 3.13
C ARG A 271 0.69 -20.00 1.79
N SER A 272 0.20 -20.71 0.79
CA SER A 272 -0.12 -20.14 -0.52
C SER A 272 -1.13 -21.01 -1.25
N PRO A 273 -1.80 -20.49 -2.29
CA PRO A 273 -2.70 -21.29 -3.12
C PRO A 273 -2.01 -22.50 -3.76
N ASP A 274 -0.73 -22.35 -4.15
CA ASP A 274 0.04 -23.40 -4.84
C ASP A 274 0.68 -24.42 -3.88
N THR A 275 0.89 -24.05 -2.62
CA THR A 275 1.54 -24.93 -1.62
C THR A 275 0.51 -25.65 -0.75
N THR A 276 -0.49 -24.93 -0.25
CA THR A 276 -1.44 -25.43 0.75
C THR A 276 -2.88 -25.46 0.25
N GLY A 277 -3.15 -25.00 -0.97
CA GLY A 277 -4.52 -24.87 -1.50
C GLY A 277 -5.36 -23.82 -0.77
N SER A 278 -4.74 -22.95 0.03
CA SER A 278 -5.40 -21.96 0.89
C SER A 278 -4.90 -20.54 0.64
N ALA A 279 -5.62 -19.55 1.16
CA ALA A 279 -5.09 -18.20 1.32
C ALA A 279 -3.84 -18.20 2.24
N ALA A 280 -3.01 -17.16 2.11
CA ALA A 280 -1.86 -16.86 2.95
C ALA A 280 -2.28 -16.27 4.31
N ILE A 281 -3.10 -16.99 5.07
CA ILE A 281 -3.61 -16.62 6.39
C ILE A 281 -3.85 -17.90 7.22
N ASP A 282 -3.81 -17.76 8.55
CA ASP A 282 -4.14 -18.85 9.47
C ASP A 282 -5.56 -19.39 9.21
N PRO A 283 -5.76 -20.73 9.18
CA PRO A 283 -7.06 -21.35 8.94
C PRO A 283 -8.17 -21.03 9.96
N ILE A 284 -7.85 -20.37 11.07
CA ILE A 284 -8.85 -19.86 12.00
C ILE A 284 -9.73 -18.77 11.36
N PHE A 285 -9.21 -18.07 10.34
CA PHE A 285 -9.95 -17.08 9.56
C PHE A 285 -10.66 -17.70 8.35
N ASP A 286 -11.87 -17.25 8.07
CA ASP A 286 -12.58 -17.62 6.85
C ASP A 286 -12.11 -16.71 5.71
N ALA A 287 -11.61 -17.29 4.62
CA ALA A 287 -11.16 -16.56 3.43
C ALA A 287 -11.99 -16.95 2.20
N THR A 288 -12.62 -15.96 1.57
CA THR A 288 -13.50 -16.19 0.42
C THR A 288 -12.68 -16.63 -0.81
N GLU A 289 -13.08 -17.76 -1.39
CA GLU A 289 -12.52 -18.27 -2.64
C GLU A 289 -13.03 -17.46 -3.84
N ILE A 290 -12.13 -17.12 -4.75
CA ILE A 290 -12.44 -16.40 -5.98
C ILE A 290 -11.99 -17.20 -7.21
N LYS A 291 -12.48 -16.77 -8.39
CA LYS A 291 -11.85 -17.11 -9.66
C LYS A 291 -10.98 -15.93 -10.08
N ASN A 292 -9.68 -16.17 -10.26
CA ASN A 292 -8.76 -15.14 -10.72
C ASN A 292 -8.93 -14.85 -12.22
N GLU A 293 -8.12 -13.93 -12.73
CA GLU A 293 -8.13 -13.42 -14.11
C GLU A 293 -7.82 -14.51 -15.14
N GLY A 294 -7.22 -15.63 -14.71
CA GLY A 294 -6.98 -16.82 -15.51
C GLY A 294 -8.06 -17.90 -15.37
N GLY A 295 -9.18 -17.60 -14.69
CA GLY A 295 -10.27 -18.54 -14.43
C GLY A 295 -9.97 -19.63 -13.41
N LYS A 296 -8.84 -19.53 -12.68
CA LYS A 296 -8.41 -20.52 -11.68
C LYS A 296 -8.93 -20.15 -10.29
N LYS A 297 -9.13 -21.17 -9.45
CA LYS A 297 -9.38 -20.99 -8.02
C LYS A 297 -8.20 -20.23 -7.38
N ASP A 298 -8.53 -19.19 -6.64
CA ASP A 298 -7.57 -18.33 -5.95
C ASP A 298 -8.23 -17.65 -4.75
N TYR A 299 -7.49 -16.74 -4.10
CA TYR A 299 -7.97 -15.91 -3.01
C TYR A 299 -7.74 -14.43 -3.32
N ALA A 300 -8.50 -13.58 -2.63
CA ALA A 300 -8.52 -12.16 -2.93
C ALA A 300 -7.27 -11.41 -2.45
N GLN A 301 -7.25 -10.14 -2.81
CA GLN A 301 -6.40 -9.14 -2.21
C GLN A 301 -7.27 -8.25 -1.32
N TYR A 302 -6.67 -7.69 -0.26
CA TYR A 302 -7.39 -7.03 0.82
C TYR A 302 -6.93 -5.59 0.97
N TRP A 303 -7.89 -4.68 1.06
CA TRP A 303 -7.62 -3.26 1.25
C TRP A 303 -7.03 -2.96 2.62
N THR A 304 -6.17 -1.94 2.64
CA THR A 304 -5.74 -1.25 3.85
C THR A 304 -6.27 0.19 3.83
N SER A 305 -6.29 0.87 4.97
CA SER A 305 -6.59 2.30 5.06
C SER A 305 -5.42 3.20 4.66
N SER A 306 -4.26 2.63 4.33
CA SER A 306 -3.05 3.38 3.99
C SER A 306 -3.01 3.76 2.50
N SER A 307 -2.76 5.03 2.21
CA SER A 307 -2.50 5.50 0.85
C SER A 307 -1.08 5.16 0.41
N HIS A 308 -0.91 4.79 -0.87
CA HIS A 308 0.42 4.60 -1.47
C HIS A 308 0.78 5.87 -2.25
N LEU A 309 1.75 6.63 -1.75
CA LEU A 309 2.13 7.91 -2.36
C LEU A 309 3.18 7.70 -3.43
N SER A 310 3.06 8.45 -4.52
CA SER A 310 4.04 8.46 -5.60
C SER A 310 4.32 9.87 -6.08
N THR A 311 5.38 10.02 -6.86
CA THR A 311 5.65 11.25 -7.62
C THR A 311 4.49 11.66 -8.55
N ARG A 312 3.58 10.73 -8.87
CA ARG A 312 2.42 10.97 -9.74
C ARG A 312 1.16 11.40 -8.97
N GLY A 313 1.13 11.27 -7.65
CA GLY A 313 -0.01 11.64 -6.82
C GLY A 313 -0.29 10.65 -5.69
N SER A 314 -1.51 10.72 -5.17
CA SER A 314 -2.00 9.95 -4.01
C SER A 314 -3.30 9.18 -4.29
N ASP A 315 -3.52 8.87 -5.57
CA ASP A 315 -4.73 8.23 -6.11
C ASP A 315 -4.79 6.71 -5.86
N THR A 316 -3.74 6.11 -5.29
CA THR A 316 -3.67 4.68 -5.00
C THR A 316 -3.67 4.39 -3.49
N ALA A 317 -4.24 3.26 -3.11
CA ALA A 317 -4.18 2.72 -1.76
C ALA A 317 -3.43 1.39 -1.73
N VAL A 318 -2.89 1.03 -0.56
CA VAL A 318 -2.14 -0.21 -0.37
C VAL A 318 -3.10 -1.40 -0.22
N TYR A 319 -2.77 -2.52 -0.83
CA TYR A 319 -3.41 -3.82 -0.58
C TYR A 319 -2.36 -4.91 -0.34
N PHE A 320 -2.80 -6.00 0.29
CA PHE A 320 -2.03 -7.24 0.37
C PHE A 320 -2.71 -8.39 -0.36
N ALA A 321 -1.94 -9.18 -1.12
CA ALA A 321 -2.45 -10.35 -1.83
C ALA A 321 -2.43 -11.57 -0.90
N PHE A 322 -3.61 -12.13 -0.58
CA PHE A 322 -3.71 -13.38 0.19
C PHE A 322 -3.77 -14.61 -0.74
N GLY A 323 -4.12 -14.40 -2.01
CA GLY A 323 -3.91 -15.35 -3.12
C GLY A 323 -2.66 -15.04 -3.94
N ARG A 324 -2.55 -15.60 -5.14
CA ARG A 324 -1.43 -15.32 -6.06
C ARG A 324 -1.40 -13.84 -6.42
N SER A 325 -0.21 -13.25 -6.49
CA SER A 325 -0.04 -11.85 -6.90
C SER A 325 0.28 -11.80 -8.38
N LEU A 326 -0.77 -11.71 -9.19
CA LEU A 326 -0.69 -11.96 -10.63
C LEU A 326 -0.28 -10.73 -11.44
N GLY A 327 0.33 -10.98 -12.60
CA GLY A 327 0.68 -9.95 -13.58
C GLY A 327 0.69 -10.48 -15.01
N PHE A 328 0.26 -9.64 -15.95
CA PHE A 328 0.25 -9.84 -17.40
C PHE A 328 1.63 -9.59 -17.99
N MET A 329 2.53 -10.55 -17.78
CA MET A 329 3.92 -10.48 -18.22
C MET A 329 4.05 -10.69 -19.72
N LYS A 330 4.52 -9.65 -20.42
CA LYS A 330 4.87 -9.75 -21.85
C LYS A 330 6.23 -10.42 -22.05
N ASP A 331 6.26 -11.52 -22.79
CA ASP A 331 7.50 -12.14 -23.27
C ASP A 331 8.16 -11.21 -24.29
N ARG A 332 9.42 -10.84 -24.03
CA ARG A 332 10.14 -9.89 -24.90
C ARG A 332 10.60 -10.49 -26.22
N ARG A 333 10.68 -11.82 -26.34
CA ARG A 333 11.11 -12.52 -27.57
C ARG A 333 9.92 -12.80 -28.48
N THR A 334 8.82 -13.31 -27.92
CA THR A 334 7.65 -13.69 -28.72
C THR A 334 6.60 -12.59 -28.79
N GLY A 335 6.58 -11.68 -27.81
CA GLY A 335 5.53 -10.67 -27.66
C GLY A 335 4.29 -11.16 -26.93
N ASP A 336 4.22 -12.45 -26.58
CA ASP A 336 3.06 -13.07 -25.94
C ASP A 336 2.88 -12.56 -24.51
N VAL A 337 1.63 -12.35 -24.11
CA VAL A 337 1.28 -11.96 -22.74
C VAL A 337 0.87 -13.20 -21.96
N ASN A 338 1.55 -13.42 -20.83
CA ASN A 338 1.31 -14.55 -19.95
C ASN A 338 0.90 -14.04 -18.57
N LEU A 339 -0.19 -14.58 -18.03
CA LEU A 339 -0.59 -14.32 -16.65
C LEU A 339 0.24 -15.21 -15.71
N LEU A 340 1.07 -14.59 -14.87
CA LEU A 340 1.99 -15.28 -13.96
C LEU A 340 1.84 -14.74 -12.54
N ASP A 341 2.12 -15.56 -11.53
CA ASP A 341 2.34 -15.06 -10.16
C ASP A 341 3.68 -14.32 -10.13
N VAL A 342 3.66 -13.00 -10.07
CA VAL A 342 4.85 -12.15 -10.22
C VAL A 342 5.45 -11.71 -8.89
N HIS A 343 4.69 -11.79 -7.78
CA HIS A 343 5.18 -11.39 -6.45
C HIS A 343 4.89 -12.40 -5.33
N GLY A 344 4.01 -13.38 -5.52
CA GLY A 344 3.64 -14.36 -4.50
C GLY A 344 2.53 -13.91 -3.54
N ALA A 345 1.85 -14.89 -2.95
CA ALA A 345 0.88 -14.69 -1.87
C ALA A 345 1.58 -14.18 -0.59
N GLY A 346 1.15 -13.03 -0.10
CA GLY A 346 1.76 -12.27 0.99
C GLY A 346 2.47 -10.98 0.54
N SER A 347 2.51 -10.70 -0.76
CA SER A 347 3.05 -9.45 -1.30
C SER A 347 2.15 -8.24 -1.05
N GLN A 348 2.77 -7.07 -1.03
CA GLN A 348 2.09 -5.79 -0.91
C GLN A 348 2.19 -5.04 -2.23
N ARG A 349 1.06 -4.54 -2.74
CA ARG A 349 1.02 -3.66 -3.92
C ARG A 349 0.05 -2.51 -3.63
N SER A 350 -0.42 -1.87 -4.70
CA SER A 350 -1.32 -0.74 -4.62
C SER A 350 -2.22 -0.71 -5.85
N ASP A 351 -3.50 -0.42 -5.64
CA ASP A 351 -4.50 -0.25 -6.69
C ASP A 351 -5.03 1.20 -6.67
N PRO A 352 -5.58 1.71 -7.79
CA PRO A 352 -6.38 2.94 -7.76
C PRO A 352 -7.49 2.85 -6.71
N LYS A 353 -7.72 3.94 -5.98
CA LYS A 353 -8.76 4.01 -4.95
C LYS A 353 -10.17 3.83 -5.51
N VAL A 354 -10.38 4.29 -6.74
CA VAL A 354 -11.66 4.28 -7.48
C VAL A 354 -11.39 4.01 -8.95
N GLY A 355 -12.44 3.66 -9.71
CA GLY A 355 -12.38 3.47 -11.15
C GLY A 355 -12.91 2.10 -11.56
N ASP A 356 -12.53 1.64 -12.75
CA ASP A 356 -12.96 0.36 -13.30
C ASP A 356 -11.73 -0.46 -13.72
N ALA A 357 -11.63 -1.71 -13.24
CA ALA A 357 -10.52 -2.61 -13.56
C ALA A 357 -10.37 -2.89 -15.06
N SER A 358 -11.46 -2.78 -15.84
CA SER A 358 -11.44 -2.95 -17.29
C SER A 358 -10.60 -1.89 -18.02
N GLU A 359 -10.26 -0.78 -17.37
CA GLU A 359 -9.31 0.21 -17.87
C GLU A 359 -7.85 -0.28 -17.84
N PHE A 360 -7.59 -1.39 -17.16
CA PHE A 360 -6.28 -2.02 -17.01
C PHE A 360 -6.26 -3.46 -17.58
N PRO A 361 -6.63 -3.68 -18.86
CA PRO A 361 -6.77 -5.03 -19.43
C PRO A 361 -5.44 -5.79 -19.56
N GLN A 362 -4.31 -5.11 -19.34
CA GLN A 362 -2.95 -5.66 -19.33
C GLN A 362 -2.24 -5.38 -18.00
N GLY A 363 -2.99 -5.03 -16.96
CA GLY A 363 -2.47 -4.62 -15.68
C GLY A 363 -1.69 -3.30 -15.71
N ARG A 364 -0.91 -3.04 -14.67
CA ARG A 364 -0.14 -1.80 -14.47
C ARG A 364 1.32 -2.07 -14.14
N GLY A 365 2.19 -1.21 -14.65
CA GLY A 365 3.62 -1.24 -14.35
C GLY A 365 4.40 -2.31 -15.12
N PRO A 366 5.72 -2.44 -14.85
CA PRO A 366 6.63 -3.25 -15.68
C PRO A 366 6.32 -4.75 -15.73
N GLN A 367 5.64 -5.28 -14.71
CA GLN A 367 5.23 -6.68 -14.62
C GLN A 367 3.77 -6.91 -15.03
N GLY A 368 3.06 -5.83 -15.43
CA GLY A 368 1.65 -5.88 -15.78
C GLY A 368 0.78 -6.32 -14.61
N ASP A 369 1.05 -5.83 -13.39
CA ASP A 369 0.34 -6.30 -12.20
C ASP A 369 -1.17 -6.15 -12.38
N VAL A 370 -1.90 -7.19 -12.02
CA VAL A 370 -3.37 -7.18 -12.06
C VAL A 370 -3.89 -6.04 -11.18
N ILE A 371 -4.84 -5.28 -11.73
CA ILE A 371 -5.58 -4.24 -11.04
C ILE A 371 -7.01 -4.72 -10.87
N ARG A 372 -7.54 -4.71 -9.64
CA ARG A 372 -8.93 -5.10 -9.38
C ARG A 372 -9.79 -3.93 -8.94
N ILE A 373 -9.23 -2.96 -8.21
CA ILE A 373 -9.94 -1.83 -7.57
C ILE A 373 -10.94 -2.30 -6.50
N ASP A 374 -11.82 -3.24 -6.86
CA ASP A 374 -12.71 -3.95 -5.96
C ASP A 374 -11.94 -5.04 -5.18
N ASN A 375 -11.32 -4.64 -4.07
CA ASN A 375 -10.60 -5.53 -3.17
C ASN A 375 -11.45 -5.91 -1.96
N MET A 376 -11.18 -7.07 -1.37
CA MET A 376 -11.91 -7.52 -0.17
C MET A 376 -11.50 -6.73 1.06
N VAL A 377 -12.31 -6.82 2.10
CA VAL A 377 -12.09 -6.13 3.36
C VAL A 377 -12.15 -7.13 4.51
N ARG A 378 -11.23 -6.97 5.47
CA ARG A 378 -11.29 -7.61 6.79
C ARG A 378 -10.98 -6.54 7.82
N LEU A 379 -11.99 -6.16 8.59
CA LEU A 379 -11.87 -5.06 9.54
C LEU A 379 -11.19 -5.50 10.82
N VAL A 380 -10.63 -4.50 11.50
CA VAL A 380 -9.91 -4.65 12.76
C VAL A 380 -10.44 -3.64 13.77
N ARG A 381 -10.23 -3.94 15.05
CA ARG A 381 -10.44 -3.03 16.18
C ARG A 381 -9.39 -3.28 17.27
N GLY A 382 -9.32 -2.39 18.26
CA GLY A 382 -8.39 -2.51 19.38
C GLY A 382 -6.97 -2.00 19.05
N GLY A 383 -5.96 -2.58 19.71
CA GLY A 383 -4.55 -2.19 19.51
C GLY A 383 -4.14 -0.84 20.10
N LYS A 384 -4.96 -0.25 21.00
CA LYS A 384 -4.77 1.11 21.53
C LYS A 384 -4.69 2.19 20.44
N VAL A 385 -5.42 1.99 19.35
CA VAL A 385 -5.53 2.95 18.26
C VAL A 385 -6.60 3.98 18.59
N GLU A 386 -6.28 5.26 18.42
CA GLU A 386 -7.18 6.38 18.69
C GLU A 386 -7.51 7.12 17.40
N LYS A 387 -8.77 7.54 17.25
CA LYS A 387 -9.20 8.38 16.12
C LYS A 387 -8.71 9.82 16.36
N VAL A 388 -8.07 10.42 15.36
CA VAL A 388 -7.45 11.75 15.44
C VAL A 388 -7.90 12.64 14.28
N ASN A 389 -7.78 13.95 14.46
CA ASN A 389 -7.96 14.91 13.38
C ASN A 389 -6.72 14.91 12.49
N ALA A 390 -6.82 14.25 11.34
CA ALA A 390 -5.76 14.25 10.34
C ALA A 390 -5.64 15.61 9.64
N GLU A 391 -4.42 15.98 9.23
CA GLU A 391 -4.24 17.07 8.26
C GLU A 391 -4.66 16.59 6.86
N GLN A 392 -5.42 17.41 6.14
CA GLN A 392 -5.69 17.16 4.71
C GLN A 392 -4.46 17.49 3.87
N ALA A 393 -4.00 16.55 3.04
CA ALA A 393 -2.95 16.82 2.08
C ALA A 393 -3.47 17.79 0.99
N LYS A 394 -2.95 19.03 0.96
CA LYS A 394 -3.07 19.89 -0.23
C LYS A 394 -2.15 19.32 -1.30
N GLU A 395 -2.72 18.72 -2.33
CA GLU A 395 -1.96 18.27 -3.50
C GLU A 395 -1.24 19.48 -4.11
N PRO A 396 0.09 19.45 -4.31
CA PRO A 396 0.80 20.59 -4.86
C PRO A 396 0.33 20.81 -6.30
N GLU A 397 -0.20 22.00 -6.59
CA GLU A 397 -0.43 22.46 -7.96
C GLU A 397 0.89 22.38 -8.72
N ARG A 398 1.04 21.37 -9.59
CA ARG A 398 2.14 21.35 -10.54
C ARG A 398 1.93 22.49 -11.53
N GLN A 399 2.66 23.59 -11.32
CA GLN A 399 2.89 24.59 -12.36
C GLN A 399 3.48 23.88 -13.58
N GLN A 400 2.67 23.66 -14.61
CA GLN A 400 3.16 23.23 -15.91
C GLN A 400 4.06 24.34 -16.45
N ARG A 401 5.38 24.16 -16.31
CA ARG A 401 6.36 24.87 -17.12
C ARG A 401 6.07 24.53 -18.58
N GLY A 402 5.76 25.57 -19.35
CA GLY A 402 5.32 25.46 -20.73
C GLY A 402 6.32 24.70 -21.60
N ALA A 403 5.81 23.67 -22.27
CA ALA A 403 6.43 23.13 -23.47
C ALA A 403 5.44 23.35 -24.63
N ARG A 404 5.83 24.23 -25.55
CA ARG A 404 5.15 24.47 -26.81
C ARG A 404 5.19 23.21 -27.67
N GLY A 405 4.00 22.78 -28.09
CA GLY A 405 3.72 22.26 -29.43
C GLY A 405 4.07 20.80 -29.72
N GLN A 406 3.07 19.93 -29.83
CA GLN A 406 2.44 19.58 -31.11
C GLN A 406 1.26 18.61 -30.90
N GLN A 407 0.22 18.83 -31.68
CA GLN A 407 -1.10 18.22 -31.66
C GLN A 407 -1.14 16.79 -32.20
N ARG A 408 -2.06 15.97 -31.67
CA ARG A 408 -3.21 15.28 -32.35
C ARG A 408 -3.74 14.19 -31.39
N GLY A 409 -4.94 14.33 -30.80
CA GLY A 409 -6.26 13.86 -31.31
C GLY A 409 -6.50 12.41 -30.85
N GLU A 410 -7.59 11.95 -30.21
CA GLU A 410 -9.02 12.32 -30.19
C GLU A 410 -9.72 11.77 -28.92
N ARG A 411 -10.58 12.57 -28.27
CA ARG A 411 -12.06 12.45 -28.09
C ARG A 411 -12.58 11.37 -27.11
N GLY A 412 -12.93 11.82 -25.90
CA GLY A 412 -13.92 11.22 -25.01
C GLY A 412 -15.07 12.22 -24.74
N GLN A 413 -16.31 11.76 -24.90
CA GLN A 413 -17.55 12.53 -24.71
C GLN A 413 -17.74 12.91 -23.23
N ARG A 414 -17.92 14.21 -22.93
CA ARG A 414 -18.27 14.69 -21.58
C ARG A 414 -19.79 14.68 -21.41
N LYS A 415 -20.27 13.92 -20.42
CA LYS A 415 -21.62 14.04 -19.87
C LYS A 415 -21.65 15.24 -18.93
N GLY A 416 -22.24 16.34 -19.37
CA GLY A 416 -22.57 17.54 -18.60
C GLY A 416 -23.57 18.36 -19.42
N SER A 417 -24.39 19.20 -18.77
CA SER A 417 -25.30 20.09 -19.51
C SER A 417 -24.50 21.08 -20.37
N PHE A 418 -25.12 21.66 -21.41
CA PHE A 418 -24.45 22.65 -22.27
C PHE A 418 -23.85 23.80 -21.45
N MET A 419 -24.60 24.30 -20.46
CA MET A 419 -24.15 25.38 -19.58
C MET A 419 -22.96 24.97 -18.71
N GLU A 420 -22.98 23.79 -18.08
CA GLU A 420 -21.85 23.28 -17.29
C GLU A 420 -20.55 23.12 -18.11
N ASN A 421 -20.67 22.91 -19.42
CA ASN A 421 -19.52 22.70 -20.29
C ASN A 421 -18.97 23.99 -20.90
N GLU A 422 -19.83 24.98 -21.13
CA GLU A 422 -19.54 26.14 -21.95
C GLU A 422 -19.52 27.46 -21.16
N ASP A 423 -20.26 27.61 -20.04
CA ASP A 423 -20.20 28.80 -19.16
C ASP A 423 -18.98 28.68 -18.22
N ARG A 424 -17.88 29.36 -18.58
CA ARG A 424 -16.58 29.20 -17.90
C ARG A 424 -16.37 30.20 -16.79
N ASN A 425 -16.98 31.36 -16.91
CA ASN A 425 -16.89 32.42 -15.90
C ASN A 425 -18.02 32.30 -14.85
N GLY A 426 -19.02 31.44 -15.08
CA GLY A 426 -20.12 31.16 -14.15
C GLY A 426 -21.17 32.28 -14.10
N ASP A 427 -21.31 33.07 -15.17
CA ASP A 427 -22.21 34.22 -15.20
C ASP A 427 -23.64 33.90 -15.67
N GLY A 428 -23.93 32.63 -15.96
CA GLY A 428 -25.25 32.12 -16.30
C GLY A 428 -25.60 32.23 -17.79
N LYS A 429 -24.64 32.62 -18.63
CA LYS A 429 -24.76 32.71 -20.10
C LYS A 429 -23.44 32.30 -20.74
N VAL A 430 -23.45 31.99 -22.03
CA VAL A 430 -22.23 31.58 -22.76
C VAL A 430 -21.89 32.66 -23.78
N ALA A 431 -20.77 33.35 -23.58
CA ALA A 431 -20.25 34.29 -24.56
C ALA A 431 -19.63 33.56 -25.76
N LYS A 432 -19.54 34.24 -26.90
CA LYS A 432 -18.89 33.70 -28.12
C LYS A 432 -17.44 33.25 -27.90
N SER A 433 -16.75 33.85 -26.92
CA SER A 433 -15.39 33.46 -26.50
C SER A 433 -15.33 32.18 -25.66
N GLU A 434 -16.44 31.79 -25.05
CA GLU A 434 -16.52 30.63 -24.15
C GLU A 434 -16.97 29.37 -24.89
N PHE A 435 -17.84 29.55 -25.90
CA PHE A 435 -18.38 28.52 -26.77
C PHE A 435 -17.31 27.78 -27.58
N ARG A 436 -17.22 26.46 -27.39
CA ARG A 436 -16.23 25.57 -28.01
C ARG A 436 -16.60 25.10 -29.43
N GLY A 437 -17.81 25.39 -29.89
CA GLY A 437 -18.31 25.00 -31.21
C GLY A 437 -17.94 25.99 -32.33
N PRO A 438 -18.23 25.65 -33.60
CA PRO A 438 -18.04 26.56 -34.74
C PRO A 438 -18.83 27.87 -34.60
N ALA A 439 -18.26 29.00 -35.03
CA ALA A 439 -18.89 30.32 -34.87
C ALA A 439 -20.30 30.42 -35.50
N ASN A 440 -20.54 29.76 -36.64
CA ASN A 440 -21.85 29.68 -37.28
C ASN A 440 -22.88 28.83 -36.51
N HIS A 441 -22.44 28.04 -35.53
CA HIS A 441 -23.33 27.33 -34.62
C HIS A 441 -23.74 28.21 -33.44
N PHE A 442 -22.83 29.06 -32.96
CA PHE A 442 -23.13 30.09 -31.96
C PHE A 442 -24.26 30.99 -32.45
N ASP A 443 -24.12 31.54 -33.66
CA ASP A 443 -25.10 32.46 -34.26
C ASP A 443 -26.48 31.79 -34.53
N ARG A 444 -26.59 30.46 -34.42
CA ARG A 444 -27.87 29.73 -34.52
C ARG A 444 -28.51 29.47 -33.16
N LEU A 445 -27.73 29.47 -32.10
CA LEU A 445 -28.18 29.25 -30.73
C LEU A 445 -28.55 30.57 -30.06
N ASP A 446 -27.80 31.65 -30.34
CA ASP A 446 -28.15 33.03 -29.99
C ASP A 446 -29.36 33.50 -30.81
N LYS A 447 -30.57 33.21 -30.32
CA LYS A 447 -31.83 33.45 -31.04
C LYS A 447 -32.23 34.91 -30.97
N ASN A 448 -31.86 35.59 -29.87
CA ASN A 448 -32.19 36.99 -29.66
C ASN A 448 -31.12 37.96 -30.24
N ASN A 449 -29.98 37.43 -30.72
CA ASN A 449 -28.83 38.15 -31.27
C ASN A 449 -28.20 39.16 -30.30
N ASP A 450 -28.19 38.83 -29.00
CA ASP A 450 -27.58 39.67 -27.97
C ASP A 450 -26.08 39.41 -27.75
N GLY A 451 -25.52 38.42 -28.46
CA GLY A 451 -24.12 38.03 -28.40
C GLY A 451 -23.80 36.97 -27.33
N PHE A 452 -24.81 36.41 -26.66
CA PHE A 452 -24.70 35.38 -25.65
C PHE A 452 -25.68 34.22 -25.93
N ILE A 453 -25.40 33.03 -25.40
CA ILE A 453 -26.36 31.91 -25.36
C ILE A 453 -26.81 31.75 -23.93
N SER A 454 -28.08 32.03 -23.66
CA SER A 454 -28.74 31.83 -22.38
C SER A 454 -29.14 30.36 -22.15
N ALA A 455 -29.50 30.01 -20.91
CA ALA A 455 -29.90 28.64 -20.56
C ALA A 455 -31.14 28.14 -21.33
N ASP A 456 -32.05 29.04 -21.74
CA ASP A 456 -33.23 28.74 -22.56
C ASP A 456 -32.92 28.65 -24.07
N GLU A 457 -31.76 29.15 -24.49
CA GLU A 457 -31.22 29.01 -25.85
C GLU A 457 -30.33 27.77 -26.01
N ALA A 458 -29.84 27.23 -24.89
CA ALA A 458 -28.98 26.06 -24.85
C ALA A 458 -29.63 24.81 -25.47
N PRO A 459 -28.91 24.02 -26.29
CA PRO A 459 -29.42 22.78 -26.84
C PRO A 459 -29.61 21.72 -25.75
N THR A 460 -30.79 21.11 -25.69
CA THR A 460 -31.18 20.12 -24.66
C THR A 460 -30.97 18.66 -25.09
N GLY A 461 -30.26 18.40 -26.19
CA GLY A 461 -29.97 17.06 -26.68
C GLY A 461 -28.94 17.02 -27.81
N PRO A 462 -28.42 15.83 -28.17
CA PRO A 462 -27.50 15.70 -29.29
C PRO A 462 -28.15 16.17 -30.60
N PRO A 463 -27.38 16.72 -31.57
CA PRO A 463 -27.94 17.28 -32.80
C PRO A 463 -28.80 16.23 -33.53
N PRO A 464 -29.96 16.61 -34.12
CA PRO A 464 -30.73 15.68 -34.93
C PRO A 464 -29.87 15.14 -36.09
N GLU A 465 -29.81 13.81 -36.24
CA GLU A 465 -29.06 13.17 -37.31
C GLU A 465 -29.53 13.69 -38.68
N ARG A 466 -28.60 14.18 -39.49
CA ARG A 466 -28.87 14.52 -40.89
C ARG A 466 -29.30 13.24 -41.61
N ARG A 467 -30.55 13.19 -42.09
CA ARG A 467 -30.96 12.24 -43.12
C ARG A 467 -30.04 12.42 -44.33
N LYS A 468 -29.50 11.30 -44.80
CA LYS A 468 -28.46 11.21 -45.84
C LYS A 468 -28.80 11.97 -47.11
#